data_AF-A0A5E4IBD1-F1
#
_entry.id   AF-A0A5E4IBD1-F1
#
_cell.length_a   1.000
_cell.length_b   1.000
_cell.length_c   1.000
_cell.angle_alpha   90.00
_cell.angle_beta   90.00
_cell.angle_gamma   90.00
#
_symmetry.space_group_name_H-M   'P 1'
#
loop_
_entity.id
_entity.type
_entity.pdbx_description
1 polymer ?
#
loop_
_entity_poly.entity_id
_entity_poly.type
_entity_poly.pdbx_seq_one_letter_code
_entity_poly.pdbx_strand_id
1 'polypeptide(L)'
;MHVDWEEFKDLQLAFLKSSTPDLEIPTDHGLLAALYNVAAECNVKYIISGHNFITENITVPTWSHGHYDWRYVRLMQKRFGTRKLTSFPHLSMYALASQQLFKGIKIIRILNYVPEYDKKKIISFLEQEFGWQNYITKHAESIYTFFVQAYILPTKFNYDKRKMHLSDLICTGQMTRDEALEILKKPLFTDSELKEMIEVVCKKFDITKEEFDAYMKLPNKSYYDYPSYETHSIYRVLRDIYKKIKPQI
;
A
#
# COMPACT_ATOMS: atom_id res chain seq x y z
N MET A 1 -9.25 -18.28 5.26
CA MET A 1 -7.80 -18.05 5.42
C MET A 1 -7.58 -17.28 6.71
N HIS A 2 -6.73 -17.78 7.60
CA HIS A 2 -6.36 -17.09 8.85
C HIS A 2 -4.90 -16.68 8.73
N VAL A 3 -4.59 -15.42 9.06
CA VAL A 3 -3.21 -14.90 9.09
C VAL A 3 -2.80 -14.78 10.54
N ASP A 4 -1.74 -15.48 10.91
CA ASP A 4 -1.14 -15.38 12.23
C ASP A 4 -0.63 -13.95 12.44
N TRP A 5 -1.14 -13.33 13.50
CA TRP A 5 -0.84 -11.94 13.83
C TRP A 5 0.65 -11.73 14.13
N GLU A 6 1.29 -12.68 14.80
CA GLU A 6 2.70 -12.57 15.18
C GLU A 6 3.61 -12.67 13.96
N GLU A 7 3.28 -13.51 12.98
CA GLU A 7 3.95 -13.55 11.68
C GLU A 7 3.82 -12.23 10.93
N PHE A 8 2.61 -11.66 10.88
CA PHE A 8 2.36 -10.43 10.15
C PHE A 8 2.99 -9.20 10.83
N LYS A 9 2.94 -9.12 12.16
CA LYS A 9 3.62 -8.10 12.96
C LYS A 9 5.13 -8.13 12.72
N ASP A 10 5.74 -9.31 12.77
CA ASP A 10 7.18 -9.47 12.52
C ASP A 10 7.57 -9.09 11.08
N LEU A 11 6.69 -9.38 10.10
CA LEU A 11 6.88 -8.94 8.72
C LEU A 11 6.80 -7.42 8.54
N GLN A 12 5.81 -6.76 9.14
CA GLN A 12 5.72 -5.30 9.11
C GLN A 12 6.94 -4.65 9.80
N LEU A 13 7.39 -5.21 10.93
CA LEU A 13 8.60 -4.76 11.62
C LEU A 13 9.88 -5.00 10.79
N ALA A 14 9.97 -6.11 10.05
CA ALA A 14 11.07 -6.39 9.14
C ALA A 14 11.20 -5.31 8.06
N PHE A 15 10.08 -4.82 7.53
CA PHE A 15 10.07 -3.71 6.58
C PHE A 15 10.48 -2.39 7.23
N LEU A 16 10.06 -2.11 8.47
CA LEU A 16 10.53 -0.93 9.22
C LEU A 16 12.06 -0.95 9.42
N LYS A 17 12.61 -2.09 9.87
CA LYS A 17 14.05 -2.31 10.08
C LYS A 17 14.88 -2.14 8.80
N SER A 18 14.26 -2.38 7.65
CA SER A 18 14.93 -2.30 6.36
C SER A 18 15.11 -0.88 5.82
N SER A 19 14.52 0.13 6.46
CA SER A 19 14.68 1.54 6.06
C SER A 19 14.27 1.82 4.60
N THR A 20 13.31 1.06 4.06
CA THR A 20 12.68 1.28 2.75
C THR A 20 11.35 2.02 2.89
N PRO A 21 10.89 2.82 1.90
CA PRO A 21 9.55 3.44 1.95
C PRO A 21 8.40 2.44 1.78
N ASP A 22 8.68 1.18 1.42
CA ASP A 22 7.74 0.12 1.09
C ASP A 22 7.00 -0.50 2.29
N LEU A 23 6.74 0.26 3.37
CA LEU A 23 6.23 -0.26 4.66
C LEU A 23 4.84 -0.90 4.57
N GLU A 24 4.02 -0.48 3.60
CA GLU A 24 2.68 -1.05 3.36
C GLU A 24 2.69 -2.29 2.46
N ILE A 25 3.83 -2.62 1.83
CA ILE A 25 3.91 -3.76 0.91
C ILE A 25 3.52 -5.11 1.55
N PRO A 26 3.84 -5.40 2.82
CA PRO A 26 3.28 -6.57 3.51
C PRO A 26 1.75 -6.63 3.47
N THR A 27 1.07 -5.51 3.75
CA THR A 27 -0.40 -5.43 3.74
C THR A 27 -0.93 -5.60 2.33
N ASP A 28 -0.40 -4.83 1.37
CA ASP A 28 -0.84 -4.83 -0.02
C ASP A 28 -0.65 -6.21 -0.68
N HIS A 29 0.53 -6.82 -0.50
CA HIS A 29 0.81 -8.15 -1.01
C HIS A 29 -0.11 -9.19 -0.39
N GLY A 30 -0.31 -9.12 0.93
CA GLY A 30 -1.13 -10.07 1.65
C GLY A 30 -2.60 -10.02 1.20
N LEU A 31 -3.17 -8.83 1.07
CA LEU A 31 -4.52 -8.63 0.55
C LEU A 31 -4.68 -9.13 -0.88
N LEU A 32 -3.75 -8.76 -1.76
CA LEU A 32 -3.74 -9.22 -3.15
C LEU A 32 -3.70 -10.75 -3.23
N ALA A 33 -2.75 -11.37 -2.52
CA ALA A 33 -2.59 -12.81 -2.51
C ALA A 33 -3.82 -13.52 -1.94
N ALA A 34 -4.41 -12.99 -0.88
CA ALA A 34 -5.65 -13.51 -0.30
C ALA A 34 -6.79 -13.53 -1.32
N LEU A 35 -7.03 -12.40 -1.99
CA LEU A 35 -8.11 -12.26 -2.98
C LEU A 35 -7.92 -13.22 -4.16
N TYR A 36 -6.70 -13.32 -4.68
CA TYR A 36 -6.38 -14.22 -5.78
C TYR A 36 -6.50 -15.69 -5.40
N ASN A 37 -6.02 -16.08 -4.21
CA ASN A 37 -6.12 -17.45 -3.72
C ASN A 37 -7.58 -17.86 -3.52
N VAL A 38 -8.39 -17.03 -2.85
CA VAL A 38 -9.83 -17.29 -2.66
C VAL A 38 -10.55 -17.37 -4.01
N ALA A 39 -10.27 -16.45 -4.93
CA ALA A 39 -10.87 -16.50 -6.26
C ALA A 39 -10.49 -17.79 -7.01
N ALA A 40 -9.24 -18.23 -6.90
CA ALA A 40 -8.74 -19.44 -7.52
C ALA A 40 -9.31 -20.73 -6.89
N GLU A 41 -9.53 -20.74 -5.57
CA GLU A 41 -10.13 -21.86 -4.82
C GLU A 41 -11.63 -21.99 -5.11
N CYS A 42 -12.35 -20.87 -5.09
CA CYS A 42 -13.80 -20.82 -5.32
C CYS A 42 -14.19 -20.78 -6.81
N ASN A 43 -13.21 -20.86 -7.74
CA ASN A 43 -13.43 -20.73 -9.18
C ASN A 43 -14.16 -19.43 -9.60
N VAL A 44 -13.88 -18.34 -8.88
CA VAL A 44 -14.43 -17.01 -9.15
C VAL A 44 -13.50 -16.28 -10.11
N LYS A 45 -14.05 -15.80 -11.23
CA LYS A 45 -13.26 -15.14 -12.29
C LYS A 45 -13.06 -13.65 -12.06
N TYR A 46 -13.81 -13.02 -11.15
CA TYR A 46 -13.84 -11.57 -11.02
C TYR A 46 -13.62 -11.13 -9.58
N ILE A 47 -12.63 -10.26 -9.39
CA ILE A 47 -12.37 -9.56 -8.14
C ILE A 47 -12.77 -8.10 -8.36
N ILE A 48 -13.68 -7.57 -7.54
CA ILE A 48 -14.09 -6.16 -7.65
C ILE A 48 -13.14 -5.30 -6.84
N SER A 49 -12.63 -4.22 -7.43
CA SER A 49 -11.77 -3.25 -6.79
C SER A 49 -12.40 -1.86 -6.80
N GLY A 50 -12.31 -1.18 -5.66
CA GLY A 50 -12.67 0.23 -5.50
C GLY A 50 -11.62 1.22 -5.98
N HIS A 51 -10.50 0.76 -6.56
CA HIS A 51 -9.49 1.64 -7.15
C HIS A 51 -10.06 2.35 -8.40
N ASN A 52 -9.74 3.64 -8.58
CA ASN A 52 -10.14 4.40 -9.77
C ASN A 52 -9.04 5.33 -10.29
N PHE A 53 -9.05 5.59 -11.60
CA PHE A 53 -8.09 6.51 -12.24
C PHE A 53 -8.34 7.98 -11.88
N ILE A 54 -9.56 8.35 -11.48
CA ILE A 54 -9.93 9.74 -11.23
C ILE A 54 -9.24 10.30 -9.97
N THR A 55 -8.95 9.44 -8.98
CA THR A 55 -8.42 9.87 -7.67
C THR A 55 -7.09 9.22 -7.27
N GLU A 56 -6.57 8.30 -8.09
CA GLU A 56 -5.38 7.50 -7.76
C GLU A 56 -4.45 7.24 -8.97
N ASN A 57 -4.53 8.05 -10.03
CA ASN A 57 -3.73 7.85 -11.24
C ASN A 57 -2.30 8.37 -11.08
N ILE A 58 -2.11 9.50 -10.40
CA ILE A 58 -0.77 10.03 -10.16
C ILE A 58 -0.08 9.17 -9.11
N THR A 59 0.95 8.44 -9.54
CA THR A 59 1.81 7.64 -8.67
C THR A 59 3.27 7.97 -8.91
N VAL A 60 4.10 7.88 -7.87
CA VAL A 60 5.55 8.04 -7.97
C VAL A 60 6.18 6.65 -7.75
N PRO A 61 6.66 5.96 -8.81
CA PRO A 61 7.11 4.57 -8.70
C PRO A 61 8.24 4.33 -7.70
N THR A 62 9.02 5.35 -7.38
CA THR A 62 10.12 5.28 -6.40
C THR A 62 9.65 5.35 -4.94
N TRP A 63 8.39 5.72 -4.69
CA TRP A 63 7.84 5.88 -3.33
C TRP A 63 7.23 4.60 -2.77
N SER A 64 6.87 3.64 -3.63
CA SER A 64 6.39 2.33 -3.20
C SER A 64 6.48 1.35 -4.37
N HIS A 65 7.13 0.20 -4.16
CA HIS A 65 7.25 -0.85 -5.16
C HIS A 65 7.29 -2.25 -4.51
N GLY A 66 6.75 -3.25 -5.20
CA GLY A 66 6.90 -4.66 -4.79
C GLY A 66 5.64 -5.38 -4.27
N HIS A 67 4.45 -4.79 -4.39
CA HIS A 67 3.20 -5.45 -3.95
C HIS A 67 2.88 -6.75 -4.73
N TYR A 68 3.39 -6.91 -5.96
CA TYR A 68 3.34 -8.18 -6.70
C TYR A 68 4.56 -9.10 -6.47
N ASP A 69 5.52 -8.66 -5.65
CA ASP A 69 6.84 -9.28 -5.54
C ASP A 69 7.00 -10.11 -4.29
N TRP A 70 6.55 -11.37 -4.34
CA TRP A 70 6.77 -12.32 -3.25
C TRP A 70 8.25 -12.56 -2.95
N ARG A 71 9.14 -12.46 -3.95
CA ARG A 71 10.57 -12.65 -3.73
C ARG A 71 11.10 -11.55 -2.82
N TYR A 72 10.71 -10.30 -3.07
CA TYR A 72 11.04 -9.16 -2.23
C TYR A 72 10.53 -9.39 -0.80
N VAL A 73 9.22 -9.57 -0.61
CA VAL A 73 8.59 -9.76 0.72
C VAL A 73 9.27 -10.88 1.52
N ARG A 74 9.44 -12.06 0.90
CA ARG A 74 10.05 -13.23 1.55
C ARG A 74 11.51 -12.98 1.94
N LEU A 75 12.28 -12.27 1.11
CA LEU A 75 13.70 -12.02 1.39
C LEU A 75 13.91 -10.90 2.41
N MET A 76 13.01 -9.92 2.46
CA MET A 76 12.97 -8.93 3.54
C MET A 76 12.70 -9.60 4.88
N GLN A 77 11.71 -10.47 4.93
CA GLN A 77 11.45 -11.28 6.11
C GLN A 77 12.65 -12.12 6.53
N LYS A 78 13.27 -12.82 5.58
CA LYS A 78 14.45 -13.65 5.87
C LYS A 78 15.61 -12.83 6.45
N ARG A 79 15.75 -11.57 6.05
CA ARG A 79 16.87 -10.71 6.42
C ARG A 79 16.65 -9.96 7.74
N PHE A 80 15.43 -9.49 7.99
CA PHE A 80 15.12 -8.57 9.10
C PHE A 80 14.08 -9.10 10.08
N GLY A 81 13.31 -10.12 9.70
CA GLY A 81 12.34 -10.80 10.54
C GLY A 81 12.97 -11.91 11.37
N THR A 82 12.21 -12.38 12.34
CA THR A 82 12.61 -13.43 13.29
C THR A 82 11.74 -14.68 13.16
N ARG A 83 10.58 -14.58 12.51
CA ARG A 83 9.60 -15.66 12.34
C ARG A 83 9.57 -16.18 10.90
N LYS A 84 9.09 -17.41 10.74
CA LYS A 84 8.75 -17.95 9.41
C LYS A 84 7.34 -17.53 9.04
N LEU A 85 7.10 -17.29 7.76
CA LEU A 85 5.76 -16.98 7.23
C LEU A 85 5.09 -18.28 6.80
N THR A 86 4.30 -18.88 7.70
CA THR A 86 3.61 -20.15 7.42
C THR A 86 2.15 -19.93 7.01
N SER A 87 1.49 -18.96 7.64
CA SER A 87 0.08 -18.62 7.41
C SER A 87 -0.10 -17.44 6.46
N PHE A 88 0.95 -16.63 6.28
CA PHE A 88 0.86 -15.42 5.47
C PHE A 88 0.53 -15.73 3.99
N PRO A 89 -0.53 -15.12 3.44
CA PRO A 89 -0.89 -15.28 2.04
C PRO A 89 0.22 -14.75 1.15
N HIS A 90 0.60 -15.53 0.17
CA HIS A 90 1.60 -15.10 -0.80
C HIS A 90 1.22 -15.53 -2.21
N LEU A 91 1.68 -14.72 -3.16
CA LEU A 91 1.44 -14.96 -4.58
C LEU A 91 2.72 -14.68 -5.35
N SER A 92 3.32 -15.72 -5.93
CA SER A 92 4.45 -15.55 -6.84
C SER A 92 3.98 -14.98 -8.18
N MET A 93 4.89 -14.37 -8.94
CA MET A 93 4.54 -13.87 -10.28
C MET A 93 4.05 -14.97 -11.22
N TYR A 94 4.58 -16.20 -11.09
CA TYR A 94 4.13 -17.34 -11.87
C TYR A 94 2.72 -17.79 -11.46
N ALA A 95 2.44 -17.83 -10.16
CA ALA A 95 1.11 -18.16 -9.65
C ALA A 95 0.08 -17.12 -10.10
N LEU A 96 0.41 -15.82 -9.99
CA LEU A 96 -0.42 -14.74 -10.50
C LEU A 96 -0.69 -14.90 -12.00
N ALA A 97 0.37 -15.08 -12.81
CA ALA A 97 0.23 -15.25 -14.26
C ALA A 97 -0.60 -16.50 -14.60
N SER A 98 -0.37 -17.63 -13.93
CA SER A 98 -1.12 -18.86 -14.13
C SER A 98 -2.61 -18.71 -13.79
N GLN A 99 -2.93 -18.10 -12.64
CA GLN A 99 -4.31 -17.84 -12.24
C GLN A 99 -5.03 -16.88 -13.21
N GLN A 100 -4.33 -15.88 -13.74
CA GLN A 100 -4.90 -14.97 -14.71
C GLN A 100 -5.08 -15.59 -16.11
N LEU A 101 -4.14 -16.43 -16.56
CA LEU A 101 -4.15 -17.03 -17.90
C LEU A 101 -5.06 -18.26 -17.96
N PHE A 102 -4.93 -19.18 -17.01
CA PHE A 102 -5.62 -20.48 -17.06
C PHE A 102 -6.95 -20.46 -16.30
N LYS A 103 -7.04 -19.76 -15.15
CA LYS A 103 -8.30 -19.61 -14.41
C LYS A 103 -9.11 -18.38 -14.85
N GLY A 104 -8.52 -17.51 -15.68
CA GLY A 104 -9.20 -16.34 -16.22
C GLY A 104 -9.56 -15.28 -15.17
N ILE A 105 -8.86 -15.26 -14.02
CA ILE A 105 -9.14 -14.32 -12.92
C ILE A 105 -8.76 -12.89 -13.34
N LYS A 106 -9.68 -11.95 -13.15
CA LYS A 106 -9.55 -10.53 -13.53
C LYS A 106 -9.97 -9.62 -12.37
N ILE A 107 -9.22 -8.55 -12.16
CA ILE A 107 -9.65 -7.45 -11.31
C ILE A 107 -10.48 -6.48 -12.15
N ILE A 108 -11.69 -6.19 -11.69
CA ILE A 108 -12.60 -5.21 -12.29
C ILE A 108 -12.62 -3.98 -11.39
N ARG A 109 -12.14 -2.85 -11.92
CA ARG A 109 -12.15 -1.54 -11.24
C ARG A 109 -13.48 -0.87 -11.51
N ILE A 110 -14.49 -1.20 -10.71
CA ILE A 110 -15.89 -0.85 -11.02
C ILE A 110 -16.12 0.68 -11.07
N LEU A 111 -15.37 1.43 -10.27
CA LEU A 111 -15.49 2.89 -10.23
C LEU A 111 -15.01 3.59 -11.52
N ASN A 112 -14.20 2.92 -12.35
CA ASN A 112 -13.81 3.47 -13.66
C ASN A 112 -14.96 3.49 -14.68
N TYR A 113 -16.07 2.80 -14.40
CA TYR A 113 -17.27 2.81 -15.24
C TYR A 113 -18.27 3.89 -14.81
N VAL A 114 -17.91 4.74 -13.83
CA VAL A 114 -18.74 5.84 -13.35
C VAL A 114 -18.13 7.16 -13.85
N PRO A 115 -18.58 7.69 -15.00
CA PRO A 115 -17.97 8.86 -15.63
C PRO A 115 -18.14 10.14 -14.80
N GLU A 116 -19.18 10.22 -13.96
CA GLU A 116 -19.49 11.38 -13.12
C GLU A 116 -19.00 11.21 -11.67
N TYR A 117 -17.84 10.57 -11.46
CA TYR A 117 -17.29 10.42 -10.12
C TYR A 117 -16.93 11.80 -9.52
N ASP A 118 -17.80 12.30 -8.64
CA ASP A 118 -17.58 13.50 -7.84
C ASP A 118 -17.48 13.10 -6.38
N LYS A 119 -16.27 13.25 -5.82
CA LYS A 119 -15.99 12.82 -4.45
C LYS A 119 -16.87 13.54 -3.43
N LYS A 120 -17.14 14.84 -3.62
CA LYS A 120 -17.93 15.63 -2.67
C LYS A 120 -19.39 15.19 -2.68
N LYS A 121 -19.97 14.97 -3.87
CA LYS A 121 -21.36 14.48 -4.00
C LYS A 121 -21.53 13.11 -3.37
N ILE A 122 -20.59 12.19 -3.60
CA ILE A 122 -20.64 10.83 -3.04
C ILE A 122 -20.58 10.88 -1.52
N ILE A 123 -19.67 11.66 -0.94
CA ILE A 123 -19.57 11.80 0.52
C ILE A 123 -20.88 12.35 1.10
N SER A 124 -21.44 13.41 0.51
CA SER A 124 -22.69 14.00 0.97
C SER A 124 -23.87 13.01 0.89
N PHE A 125 -23.93 12.20 -0.18
CA PHE A 125 -24.93 11.14 -0.33
C PHE A 125 -24.78 10.07 0.74
N LEU A 126 -23.55 9.61 1.01
CA LEU A 126 -23.28 8.60 2.04
C LEU A 126 -23.63 9.10 3.45
N GLU A 127 -23.32 10.37 3.76
CA GLU A 127 -23.68 11.02 5.02
C GLU A 127 -25.20 11.10 5.20
N GLN A 128 -25.92 11.52 4.16
CA GLN A 128 -27.38 11.75 4.21
C GLN A 128 -28.19 10.44 4.24
N GLU A 129 -27.87 9.50 3.36
CA GLU A 129 -28.67 8.30 3.17
C GLU A 129 -28.29 7.16 4.12
N PHE A 130 -27.02 7.09 4.53
CA PHE A 130 -26.50 5.97 5.32
C PHE A 130 -25.92 6.39 6.67
N GLY A 131 -25.95 7.69 7.00
CA GLY A 131 -25.34 8.19 8.24
C GLY A 131 -23.83 7.95 8.30
N TRP A 132 -23.18 7.79 7.14
CA TRP A 132 -21.75 7.52 7.09
C TRP A 132 -20.96 8.70 7.65
N GLN A 133 -19.94 8.43 8.47
CA GLN A 133 -19.08 9.49 9.01
C GLN A 133 -17.82 9.60 8.17
N ASN A 134 -17.62 10.78 7.59
CA ASN A 134 -16.44 11.04 6.77
C ASN A 134 -15.16 11.11 7.62
N TYR A 135 -14.10 10.50 7.10
CA TYR A 135 -12.78 10.56 7.71
C TYR A 135 -12.09 11.87 7.37
N ILE A 136 -11.47 12.50 8.38
CA ILE A 136 -10.74 13.77 8.19
C ILE A 136 -9.56 13.57 7.22
N THR A 137 -8.92 12.39 7.25
CA THR A 137 -7.79 12.06 6.38
C THR A 137 -7.96 10.69 5.73
N LYS A 138 -7.48 10.55 4.49
CA LYS A 138 -7.42 9.25 3.78
C LYS A 138 -6.59 8.24 4.58
N HIS A 139 -7.02 6.99 4.63
CA HIS A 139 -6.40 5.89 5.38
C HIS A 139 -6.50 5.98 6.91
N ALA A 140 -7.30 6.89 7.45
CA ALA A 140 -7.53 6.98 8.90
C ALA A 140 -8.26 5.74 9.47
N GLU A 141 -8.79 4.84 8.63
CA GLU A 141 -9.32 3.54 9.04
C GLU A 141 -8.26 2.58 9.58
N SER A 142 -6.99 2.79 9.22
CA SER A 142 -5.86 1.97 9.64
C SER A 142 -4.82 2.83 10.33
N ILE A 143 -4.70 2.68 11.65
CA ILE A 143 -3.71 3.38 12.49
C ILE A 143 -2.30 3.24 11.89
N TYR A 144 -1.93 2.02 11.45
CA TYR A 144 -0.62 1.76 10.88
C TYR A 144 -0.40 2.47 9.53
N THR A 145 -1.36 2.34 8.60
CA THR A 145 -1.25 2.95 7.27
C THR A 145 -1.25 4.46 7.37
N PHE A 146 -2.11 5.04 8.22
CA PHE A 146 -2.12 6.46 8.51
C PHE A 146 -0.77 6.92 9.07
N PHE A 147 -0.23 6.24 10.09
CA PHE A 147 1.08 6.58 10.66
C PHE A 147 2.22 6.51 9.64
N VAL A 148 2.25 5.47 8.80
CA VAL A 148 3.24 5.34 7.72
C VAL A 148 3.15 6.53 6.76
N GLN A 149 1.96 6.84 6.26
CA GLN A 149 1.78 7.87 5.23
C GLN A 149 1.90 9.29 5.78
N ALA A 150 1.47 9.53 7.01
CA ALA A 150 1.39 10.85 7.62
C ALA A 150 2.66 11.24 8.39
N TYR A 151 3.45 10.27 8.86
CA TYR A 151 4.66 10.54 9.63
C TYR A 151 5.93 9.90 9.03
N ILE A 152 5.98 8.58 8.87
CA ILE A 152 7.24 7.93 8.47
C ILE A 152 7.68 8.40 7.07
N LEU A 153 6.78 8.36 6.09
CA LEU A 153 7.11 8.74 4.71
C LEU A 153 7.53 10.22 4.59
N PRO A 154 6.80 11.20 5.14
CA PRO A 154 7.21 12.61 5.07
C PRO A 154 8.49 12.90 5.87
N THR A 155 8.62 12.37 7.09
CA THR A 155 9.75 12.70 7.97
C THR A 155 11.04 12.01 7.57
N LYS A 156 10.99 10.72 7.21
CA LYS A 156 12.20 9.94 6.89
C LYS A 156 12.57 10.04 5.42
N PHE A 157 11.60 9.97 4.51
CA PHE A 157 11.85 9.87 3.07
C PHE A 157 11.52 11.15 2.30
N ASN A 158 10.93 12.17 2.95
CA ASN A 158 10.41 13.37 2.30
C ASN A 158 9.33 13.06 1.24
N TYR A 159 8.57 11.98 1.45
CA TYR A 159 7.49 11.53 0.57
C TYR A 159 6.13 11.88 1.17
N ASP A 160 5.48 12.88 0.60
CA ASP A 160 4.15 13.31 1.02
C ASP A 160 3.10 12.85 0.00
N LYS A 161 2.42 11.75 0.31
CA LYS A 161 1.40 11.16 -0.58
C LYS A 161 0.20 12.07 -0.82
N ARG A 162 -0.05 13.08 0.03
CA ARG A 162 -1.10 14.09 -0.21
C ARG A 162 -0.86 14.81 -1.53
N LYS A 163 0.39 15.03 -1.93
CA LYS A 163 0.72 15.68 -3.21
C LYS A 163 0.13 14.92 -4.39
N MET A 164 0.18 13.59 -4.40
CA MET A 164 -0.38 12.78 -5.48
C MET A 164 -1.91 12.92 -5.52
N HIS A 165 -2.57 12.70 -4.38
CA HIS A 165 -4.03 12.77 -4.29
C HIS A 165 -4.60 14.16 -4.61
N LEU A 166 -3.96 15.22 -4.12
CA LEU A 166 -4.37 16.59 -4.43
C LEU A 166 -4.12 16.93 -5.90
N SER A 167 -3.05 16.40 -6.50
CA SER A 167 -2.79 16.58 -7.93
C SER A 167 -3.87 15.91 -8.78
N ASP A 168 -4.34 14.72 -8.41
CA ASP A 168 -5.46 14.05 -9.11
C ASP A 168 -6.74 14.92 -9.04
N LEU A 169 -7.03 15.53 -7.90
CA LEU A 169 -8.18 16.45 -7.75
C LEU A 169 -8.05 17.73 -8.58
N ILE A 170 -6.82 18.26 -8.72
CA ILE A 170 -6.54 19.40 -9.60
C ILE A 170 -6.76 19.01 -11.07
N CYS A 171 -6.18 17.87 -11.50
CA CYS A 171 -6.30 17.39 -12.87
C CYS A 171 -7.74 17.07 -13.29
N THR A 172 -8.61 16.78 -12.33
CA THR A 172 -10.03 16.49 -12.56
C THR A 172 -10.94 17.70 -12.33
N GLY A 173 -10.39 18.89 -12.05
CA GLY A 173 -11.15 20.12 -11.84
C GLY A 173 -11.96 20.16 -10.54
N GLN A 174 -11.74 19.22 -9.61
CA GLN A 174 -12.46 19.15 -8.33
C GLN A 174 -11.86 20.07 -7.25
N MET A 175 -10.66 20.61 -7.49
CA MET A 175 -9.92 21.48 -6.58
C MET A 175 -8.96 22.39 -7.35
N THR A 176 -8.69 23.58 -6.81
CA THR A 176 -7.66 24.50 -7.32
C THR A 176 -6.29 24.21 -6.72
N ARG A 177 -5.23 24.68 -7.39
CA ARG A 177 -3.86 24.57 -6.87
C ARG A 177 -3.69 25.29 -5.52
N ASP A 178 -4.30 26.45 -5.35
CA ASP A 178 -4.14 27.25 -4.14
C ASP A 178 -4.80 26.55 -2.94
N GLU A 179 -6.00 25.98 -3.11
CA GLU A 179 -6.64 25.14 -2.09
C GLU A 179 -5.75 23.95 -1.70
N ALA A 180 -5.15 23.27 -2.68
CA ALA A 180 -4.25 22.15 -2.43
C ALA A 180 -3.01 22.58 -1.62
N LEU A 181 -2.43 23.74 -1.92
CA LEU A 181 -1.29 24.28 -1.18
C LEU A 181 -1.66 24.64 0.26
N GLU A 182 -2.84 25.21 0.50
CA GLU A 182 -3.34 25.48 1.85
C GLU A 182 -3.55 24.19 2.66
N ILE A 183 -4.04 23.12 2.02
CA ILE A 183 -4.17 21.81 2.66
C ILE A 183 -2.79 21.26 3.05
N LEU A 184 -1.79 21.37 2.18
CA LEU A 184 -0.43 20.85 2.44
C LEU A 184 0.29 21.57 3.58
N LYS A 185 -0.05 22.85 3.85
CA LYS A 185 0.48 23.61 4.99
C LYS A 185 0.00 23.08 6.33
N LYS A 186 -1.16 22.40 6.37
CA LYS A 186 -1.71 21.86 7.61
C LYS A 186 -0.90 20.62 8.04
N PRO A 187 -0.40 20.58 9.29
CA PRO A 187 0.21 19.37 9.82
C PRO A 187 -0.85 18.27 9.95
N LEU A 188 -0.43 17.01 9.80
CA LEU A 188 -1.32 15.85 9.98
C LEU A 188 -1.44 15.40 11.44
N PHE A 189 -0.55 15.91 12.29
CA PHE A 189 -0.50 15.65 13.72
C PHE A 189 -0.16 16.94 14.47
N THR A 190 -0.78 17.12 15.62
CA THR A 190 -0.21 17.90 16.72
C THR A 190 0.91 17.10 17.40
N ASP A 191 1.77 17.78 18.17
CA ASP A 191 2.87 17.11 18.88
C ASP A 191 2.38 16.02 19.86
N SER A 192 1.23 16.25 20.51
CA SER A 192 0.62 15.27 21.42
C SER A 192 0.12 14.05 20.66
N GLU A 193 -0.65 14.25 19.58
CA GLU A 193 -1.19 13.15 18.77
C GLU A 193 -0.06 12.31 18.17
N LEU A 194 1.02 12.95 17.70
CA LEU A 194 2.17 12.24 17.17
C LEU A 194 2.85 11.38 18.25
N LYS A 195 3.03 11.92 19.45
CA LYS A 195 3.64 11.18 20.56
C LYS A 195 2.81 9.94 20.91
N GLU A 196 1.50 10.11 21.09
CA GLU A 196 0.56 9.02 21.36
C GLU A 196 0.56 7.98 20.23
N MET A 197 0.56 8.43 18.97
CA MET A 197 0.61 7.54 17.80
C MET A 197 1.88 6.70 17.77
N ILE A 198 3.04 7.30 18.10
CA ILE A 198 4.29 6.54 18.18
C ILE A 198 4.21 5.51 19.32
N GLU A 199 3.66 5.85 20.48
CA GLU A 199 3.50 4.92 21.61
C GLU A 199 2.61 3.72 21.21
N VAL A 200 1.48 3.97 20.53
CA VAL A 200 0.59 2.93 20.00
C VAL A 200 1.32 2.01 19.03
N VAL A 201 2.10 2.57 18.10
CA VAL A 201 2.83 1.79 17.10
C VAL A 201 4.00 1.01 17.70
N CYS A 202 4.72 1.59 18.66
CA CYS A 202 5.77 0.89 19.40
C CYS A 202 5.19 -0.29 20.16
N LYS A 203 4.07 -0.10 20.87
CA LYS A 203 3.34 -1.18 21.54
C LYS A 203 2.84 -2.24 20.56
N LYS A 204 2.34 -1.85 19.39
CA LYS A 204 1.93 -2.79 18.34
C LYS A 204 3.07 -3.71 17.91
N PHE A 205 4.30 -3.20 17.84
CA PHE A 205 5.48 -3.95 17.38
C PHE A 205 6.31 -4.59 18.48
N ASP A 206 5.93 -4.40 19.75
CA ASP A 206 6.73 -4.79 20.91
C ASP A 206 8.17 -4.27 20.86
N ILE A 207 8.33 -2.98 20.47
CA ILE A 207 9.61 -2.27 20.46
C ILE A 207 9.57 -1.06 21.37
N THR A 208 10.74 -0.61 21.84
CA THR A 208 10.83 0.64 22.60
C THR A 208 10.83 1.86 21.69
N LYS A 209 10.58 3.03 22.28
CA LYS A 209 10.66 4.30 21.55
C LYS A 209 12.07 4.54 21.01
N GLU A 210 13.09 4.18 21.78
CA GLU A 210 14.50 4.32 21.40
C GLU A 210 14.84 3.45 20.19
N GLU A 211 14.32 2.21 20.13
CA GLU A 211 14.48 1.34 18.96
C GLU A 211 13.79 1.92 17.72
N PHE A 212 12.55 2.41 17.88
CA PHE A 212 11.83 3.08 16.79
C PHE A 212 12.60 4.30 16.27
N ASP A 213 13.08 5.17 17.16
CA ASP A 213 13.85 6.35 16.81
C ASP A 213 15.19 5.98 16.14
N ALA A 214 15.81 4.87 16.53
CA ALA A 214 16.99 4.33 15.86
C ALA A 214 16.68 3.89 14.42
N TYR A 215 15.55 3.20 14.18
CA TYR A 215 15.11 2.84 12.82
C TYR A 215 14.81 4.07 11.96
N MET A 216 14.21 5.11 12.53
CA MET A 216 13.94 6.37 11.82
C MET A 216 15.23 7.06 11.36
N LYS A 217 16.34 6.91 12.10
CA LYS A 217 17.66 7.49 11.79
C LYS A 217 18.51 6.66 10.82
N LEU A 218 18.13 5.42 10.50
CA LEU A 218 18.87 4.61 9.54
C LEU A 218 18.95 5.30 8.16
N PRO A 219 20.04 5.13 7.39
CA PRO A 219 20.12 5.63 6.03
C PRO A 219 18.96 5.11 5.17
N ASN A 220 18.39 5.98 4.34
CA ASN A 220 17.29 5.59 3.47
C ASN A 220 17.75 4.56 2.44
N LYS A 221 16.90 3.54 2.24
CA LYS A 221 17.02 2.51 1.24
C LYS A 221 15.82 2.57 0.31
N SER A 222 15.94 1.88 -0.82
CA SER A 222 14.89 1.73 -1.81
C SER A 222 14.62 0.26 -2.07
N TYR A 223 13.53 -0.02 -2.75
CA TYR A 223 13.24 -1.34 -3.31
C TYR A 223 14.42 -1.95 -4.12
N TYR A 224 15.22 -1.12 -4.80
CA TYR A 224 16.36 -1.57 -5.62
C TYR A 224 17.61 -1.93 -4.80
N ASP A 225 17.67 -1.55 -3.53
CA ASP A 225 18.74 -1.97 -2.61
C ASP A 225 18.57 -3.43 -2.14
N TYR A 226 17.42 -4.05 -2.47
CA TYR A 226 17.05 -5.36 -1.97
C TYR A 226 16.83 -6.40 -3.08
N PRO A 227 17.08 -7.69 -2.80
CA PRO A 227 16.79 -8.76 -3.73
C PRO A 227 15.30 -8.85 -4.04
N SER A 228 14.97 -8.76 -5.33
CA SER A 228 13.60 -8.62 -5.82
C SER A 228 13.50 -9.18 -7.24
N TYR A 229 12.32 -9.15 -7.85
CA TYR A 229 12.15 -9.49 -9.26
C TYR A 229 12.84 -8.48 -10.18
N GLU A 230 12.81 -7.19 -9.84
CA GLU A 230 13.46 -6.15 -10.65
C GLU A 230 14.99 -6.20 -10.56
N THR A 231 15.54 -6.58 -9.42
CA THR A 231 17.00 -6.71 -9.27
C THR A 231 17.55 -8.03 -9.82
N HIS A 232 16.69 -8.91 -10.35
CA HIS A 232 17.07 -10.21 -10.86
C HIS A 232 16.85 -10.34 -12.38
N SER A 233 17.93 -10.59 -13.13
CA SER A 233 17.96 -10.59 -14.60
C SER A 233 16.87 -11.44 -15.26
N ILE A 234 16.72 -12.70 -14.85
CA ILE A 234 15.73 -13.62 -15.42
C ILE A 234 14.29 -13.13 -15.20
N TYR A 235 13.98 -12.62 -13.99
CA TYR A 235 12.64 -12.15 -13.66
C TYR A 235 12.26 -10.89 -14.42
N ARG A 236 13.21 -9.98 -14.66
CA ARG A 236 13.02 -8.84 -15.56
C ARG A 236 12.61 -9.28 -16.97
N VAL A 237 13.32 -10.24 -17.56
CA VAL A 237 13.00 -10.77 -18.90
C VAL A 237 11.61 -11.40 -18.93
N LEU A 238 11.28 -12.23 -17.94
CA LEU A 238 9.97 -12.87 -17.85
C LEU A 238 8.82 -11.86 -17.69
N ARG A 239 9.04 -10.81 -16.89
CA ARG A 239 8.08 -9.71 -16.74
C ARG A 239 7.90 -8.96 -18.07
N ASP A 240 8.97 -8.69 -18.80
CA ASP A 240 8.90 -7.97 -20.07
C ASP A 240 8.16 -8.78 -21.15
N ILE A 241 8.35 -10.11 -21.17
CA ILE A 241 7.56 -11.03 -22.00
C ILE A 241 6.09 -10.99 -21.58
N TYR A 242 5.81 -11.09 -20.28
CA TYR A 242 4.46 -11.06 -19.74
C TYR A 242 3.70 -9.77 -20.09
N LYS A 243 4.36 -8.60 -19.97
CA LYS A 243 3.80 -7.30 -20.35
C LYS A 243 3.42 -7.22 -21.84
N LYS A 244 4.16 -7.90 -22.73
CA LYS A 244 3.84 -7.97 -24.16
C LYS A 244 2.61 -8.83 -24.44
N ILE A 245 2.43 -9.91 -23.68
CA ILE A 245 1.28 -10.82 -23.84
C ILE A 245 0.01 -10.22 -23.24
N LYS A 246 0.14 -9.45 -22.15
CA LYS A 246 -0.98 -8.83 -21.45
C LYS A 246 -0.66 -7.36 -21.21
N PRO A 247 -0.91 -6.46 -22.19
CA PRO A 247 -0.80 -5.03 -21.93
C PRO A 247 -1.71 -4.67 -20.75
N GLN A 248 -1.17 -3.95 -19.77
CA GLN A 248 -1.97 -3.45 -18.67
C GLN A 248 -3.03 -2.48 -19.23
N ILE A 249 -4.27 -2.67 -18.80
CA ILE A 249 -5.35 -1.67 -18.95
C ILE A 249 -5.22 -0.67 -17.79
#